data_AF-A0A7V8ZQ26-F1
#
_entry.id   AF-A0A7V8ZQ26-F1
#
_cell.length_a   1.000
_cell.length_b   1.000
_cell.length_c   1.000
_cell.angle_alpha   90.00
_cell.angle_beta   90.00
_cell.angle_gamma   90.00
#
_symmetry.space_group_name_H-M   'P 1'
#
loop_
_entity.id
_entity.type
_entity.pdbx_description
1 polymer ?
#
loop_
_entity_poly.entity_id
_entity_poly.type
_entity_poly.pdbx_seq_one_letter_code
_entity_poly.pdbx_strand_id
1 'polypeptide(L)'
;MDKDGSYLIALIGLPNHDMTLIKSLSKLSTARPRRYRVADVTERNRADIIMVNADDPFAVMEAKNMAKGNNAAQVYVVKQDKGQSFAPKLVQPINARHFFDAVDNLPV
;
A
#
# COMPACT_ATOMS: atom_id res chain seq x y z
N MET A 1 1.18 -6.54 11.93
CA MET A 1 1.36 -7.94 11.49
C MET A 1 0.15 -8.76 11.95
N ASP A 2 -0.48 -9.50 11.04
CA ASP A 2 -1.68 -10.29 11.29
C ASP A 2 -1.37 -11.70 11.82
N LYS A 3 -2.40 -12.47 12.21
CA LYS A 3 -2.30 -13.80 12.83
C LYS A 3 -1.52 -14.84 12.00
N ASP A 4 -1.46 -14.67 10.68
CA ASP A 4 -0.72 -15.53 9.75
C ASP A 4 0.73 -15.05 9.51
N GLY A 5 1.13 -13.96 10.17
CA GLY A 5 2.42 -13.32 9.98
C GLY A 5 2.51 -12.42 8.74
N SER A 6 1.38 -12.07 8.11
CA SER A 6 1.35 -11.16 6.97
C SER A 6 1.21 -9.71 7.41
N TYR A 7 1.84 -8.79 6.67
CA TYR A 7 1.58 -7.36 6.79
C TYR A 7 0.30 -6.99 6.03
N LEU A 8 -0.56 -6.21 6.69
CA LEU A 8 -1.84 -5.76 6.17
C LEU A 8 -1.69 -4.51 5.30
N ILE A 9 -2.21 -4.57 4.08
CA ILE A 9 -2.21 -3.44 3.13
C ILE A 9 -3.63 -2.90 2.96
N ALA A 10 -3.89 -1.67 3.41
CA ALA A 10 -5.08 -0.91 3.03
C ALA A 10 -4.86 -0.23 1.68
N LEU A 11 -5.87 -0.27 0.80
CA LEU A 11 -5.86 0.40 -0.50
C LEU A 11 -6.87 1.55 -0.48
N ILE A 12 -6.48 2.78 -0.79
CA ILE A 12 -7.35 3.97 -0.73
C ILE A 12 -7.26 4.79 -2.03
N GLY A 13 -8.41 5.12 -2.63
CA GLY A 13 -8.51 5.95 -3.84
C GLY A 13 -7.93 5.34 -5.12
N LEU A 14 -7.53 4.06 -5.08
CA LEU A 14 -6.93 3.39 -6.22
C LEU A 14 -7.99 2.91 -7.23
N PRO A 15 -7.74 3.03 -8.54
CA PRO A 15 -8.57 2.39 -9.56
C PRO A 15 -8.69 0.87 -9.38
N ASN A 16 -9.84 0.30 -9.76
CA ASN A 16 -10.10 -1.14 -9.61
C ASN A 16 -9.02 -2.05 -10.24
N HIS A 17 -8.44 -1.63 -11.37
CA HIS A 17 -7.39 -2.41 -12.04
C HIS A 17 -6.10 -2.46 -11.19
N ASP A 18 -5.68 -1.33 -10.62
CA ASP A 18 -4.52 -1.26 -9.72
C ASP A 18 -4.77 -2.06 -8.45
N MET A 19 -5.97 -1.97 -7.87
CA MET A 19 -6.34 -2.76 -6.69
C MET A 19 -6.28 -4.27 -6.98
N THR A 20 -6.77 -4.70 -8.13
CA THR A 20 -6.74 -6.10 -8.55
C THR A 20 -5.32 -6.60 -8.75
N LEU A 21 -4.47 -5.77 -9.34
CA LEU A 21 -3.07 -6.07 -9.54
C LEU A 21 -2.32 -6.19 -8.21
N ILE A 22 -2.50 -5.23 -7.30
CA ILE A 22 -1.89 -5.26 -5.95
C ILE A 22 -2.34 -6.49 -5.17
N LYS A 23 -3.64 -6.83 -5.20
CA LYS A 23 -4.17 -8.08 -4.59
C LYS A 23 -3.51 -9.33 -5.16
N SER A 24 -3.18 -9.33 -6.45
CA SER A 24 -2.52 -10.46 -7.10
C SER A 24 -1.05 -10.54 -6.71
N LEU A 25 -0.36 -9.39 -6.69
CA LEU A 25 1.04 -9.30 -6.26
C LEU A 25 1.23 -9.64 -4.78
N SER A 26 0.30 -9.25 -3.91
CA SER A 26 0.35 -9.60 -2.49
C SER A 26 0.29 -11.12 -2.30
N LYS A 27 -0.48 -11.86 -3.11
CA LYS A 27 -0.50 -13.34 -3.05
C LYS A 27 0.85 -13.96 -3.43
N LEU A 28 1.61 -13.34 -4.33
CA LEU A 28 2.96 -13.80 -4.70
C LEU A 28 3.98 -13.63 -3.57
N SER A 29 3.67 -12.81 -2.56
CA SER A 29 4.56 -12.64 -1.39
C SER A 29 4.64 -13.86 -0.48
N THR A 30 3.77 -14.85 -0.65
CA THR A 30 3.77 -16.10 0.13
C THR A 30 5.11 -16.86 0.07
N ALA A 31 5.83 -16.72 -1.05
CA ALA A 31 7.17 -17.28 -1.25
C ALA A 31 8.32 -16.36 -0.77
N ARG A 32 8.01 -15.19 -0.18
CA ARG A 32 8.99 -14.20 0.30
C ARG A 32 9.09 -14.21 1.84
N PRO A 33 10.20 -13.68 2.40
CA PRO A 33 10.36 -13.54 3.85
C PRO A 33 9.32 -12.61 4.48
N ARG A 34 9.02 -11.47 3.82
CA ARG A 34 7.90 -10.60 4.18
C ARG A 34 6.68 -10.96 3.34
N ARG A 35 5.60 -11.31 4.03
CA ARG A 35 4.30 -11.66 3.43
C ARG A 35 3.35 -10.48 3.56
N TYR A 36 2.47 -10.34 2.57
CA TYR A 36 1.54 -9.23 2.46
C TYR A 36 0.16 -9.76 2.09
N ARG A 37 -0.87 -9.17 2.70
CA ARG A 37 -2.25 -9.37 2.26
C ARG A 37 -2.99 -8.05 2.22
N VAL A 38 -3.91 -7.93 1.28
CA VAL A 38 -4.79 -6.75 1.22
C VAL A 38 -5.85 -6.88 2.31
N ALA A 39 -6.03 -5.80 3.08
CA ALA A 39 -7.02 -5.69 4.13
C ALA A 39 -8.43 -5.62 3.52
N ASP A 40 -9.37 -6.34 4.13
CA ASP A 40 -10.79 -6.16 3.84
C ASP A 40 -11.33 -4.88 4.50
N VAL A 41 -12.57 -4.51 4.16
CA VAL A 41 -13.19 -3.25 4.63
C VAL A 41 -13.17 -3.12 6.15
N THR A 42 -13.40 -4.22 6.87
CA THR A 42 -13.41 -4.27 8.34
C THR A 42 -12.03 -4.18 8.96
N GLU A 43 -10.97 -4.40 8.16
CA GLU A 43 -9.59 -4.50 8.64
C GLU A 43 -8.74 -3.30 8.24
N ARG A 44 -9.25 -2.42 7.37
CA ARG A 44 -8.55 -1.20 6.92
C ARG A 44 -7.94 -0.40 8.08
N ASN A 45 -8.69 -0.28 9.18
CA ASN A 45 -8.25 0.46 10.37
C ASN A 45 -7.20 -0.27 11.22
N ARG A 46 -6.66 -1.40 10.75
CA ARG A 46 -5.56 -2.13 11.40
C ARG A 46 -4.42 -2.38 10.42
N ALA A 47 -4.43 -1.69 9.27
CA ALA A 47 -3.42 -1.90 8.25
C ALA A 47 -2.05 -1.46 8.72
N ASP A 48 -1.04 -2.27 8.41
CA ASP A 48 0.37 -1.95 8.65
C ASP A 48 0.89 -0.98 7.58
N ILE A 49 0.35 -1.11 6.36
CA ILE A 49 0.72 -0.31 5.18
C ILE A 49 -0.55 0.28 4.56
N ILE A 50 -0.52 1.55 4.20
CA ILE A 50 -1.59 2.25 3.48
C ILE A 50 -1.05 2.63 2.09
N MET A 51 -1.59 1.98 1.06
CA MET A 51 -1.35 2.35 -0.34
C MET A 51 -2.43 3.31 -0.81
N VAL A 52 -2.02 4.50 -1.21
CA VAL A 52 -2.93 5.61 -1.51
C VAL A 52 -2.66 6.17 -2.90
N ASN A 53 -3.72 6.45 -3.66
CA ASN A 53 -3.59 7.20 -4.91
C ASN A 53 -3.15 8.64 -4.63
N ALA A 54 -1.96 9.02 -5.09
CA ALA A 54 -1.42 10.36 -4.86
C ALA A 54 -2.17 11.47 -5.61
N ASP A 55 -2.88 11.12 -6.70
CA ASP A 55 -3.63 12.06 -7.52
C ASP A 55 -5.05 12.33 -6.96
N ASP A 56 -5.44 11.66 -5.86
CA ASP A 56 -6.73 11.84 -5.20
C ASP A 56 -6.55 12.54 -3.83
N PRO A 57 -6.85 13.85 -3.73
CA PRO A 57 -6.70 14.60 -2.49
C PRO A 57 -7.54 14.06 -1.33
N PHE A 58 -8.72 13.48 -1.61
CA PHE A 58 -9.58 12.89 -0.59
C PHE A 58 -8.96 11.61 -0.05
N ALA A 59 -8.42 10.76 -0.92
CA ALA A 59 -7.70 9.55 -0.53
C ALA A 59 -6.46 9.87 0.30
N VAL A 60 -5.68 10.90 -0.09
CA VAL A 60 -4.51 11.36 0.67
C VAL A 60 -4.89 11.86 2.06
N MET A 61 -6.01 12.58 2.19
CA MET A 61 -6.51 13.04 3.47
C MET A 61 -6.97 11.87 4.36
N GLU A 62 -7.72 10.91 3.80
CA GLU A 62 -8.14 9.69 4.49
C GLU A 62 -6.93 8.89 4.99
N ALA A 63 -5.93 8.65 4.13
CA ALA A 63 -4.71 7.94 4.47
C ALA A 63 -3.95 8.60 5.62
N LYS A 64 -3.83 9.94 5.62
CA LYS A 64 -3.18 10.68 6.71
C LYS A 64 -3.92 10.53 8.03
N ASN A 65 -5.25 10.54 8.01
CA ASN A 65 -6.06 10.36 9.22
C ASN A 65 -5.93 8.94 9.78
N MET A 66 -5.94 7.94 8.90
CA MET A 66 -5.74 6.54 9.29
C MET A 66 -4.33 6.28 9.83
N ALA A 67 -3.29 6.82 9.18
CA ALA A 67 -1.91 6.63 9.60
C ALA A 67 -1.64 7.19 11.01
N LYS A 68 -2.25 8.33 11.37
CA LYS A 68 -2.15 8.90 12.72
C LYS A 68 -2.70 7.99 13.81
N GLY A 69 -3.76 7.24 13.52
CA GLY A 69 -4.38 6.33 14.50
C GLY A 69 -3.61 5.03 14.70
N ASN A 70 -2.94 4.54 13.66
CA ASN A 70 -2.43 3.16 13.62
C ASN A 70 -0.92 3.04 13.42
N ASN A 71 -0.19 4.16 13.35
CA ASN A 71 1.23 4.20 13.02
C ASN A 71 1.57 3.44 11.72
N ALA A 72 0.65 3.43 10.77
CA ALA A 72 0.78 2.70 9.51
C ALA A 72 1.73 3.43 8.55
N ALA A 73 2.59 2.67 7.87
CA ALA A 73 3.44 3.22 6.82
C ALA A 73 2.60 3.60 5.60
N GLN A 74 2.89 4.74 4.98
CA GLN A 74 2.16 5.21 3.80
C GLN A 74 3.00 5.00 2.54
N VAL A 75 2.40 4.44 1.49
CA VAL A 75 2.99 4.29 0.16
C VAL A 75 2.09 5.00 -0.84
N TYR A 76 2.64 6.00 -1.52
CA TYR A 76 1.89 6.79 -2.49
C TYR A 76 2.03 6.21 -3.90
N VAL A 77 0.90 5.83 -4.51
CA VAL A 77 0.85 5.36 -5.89
C VAL A 77 0.76 6.56 -6.81
N VAL A 78 1.76 6.72 -7.69
CA VAL A 78 1.91 7.90 -8.56
C VAL A 78 1.94 7.47 -10.04
N LYS A 79 1.23 8.20 -10.91
CA LYS A 79 1.23 7.96 -12.37
C LYS A 79 2.58 8.25 -13.02
N GLN A 80 3.23 9.31 -12.57
CA GLN A 80 4.52 9.77 -13.06
C GLN A 80 5.27 10.43 -11.90
N ASP A 81 6.59 10.29 -11.86
CA ASP A 81 7.43 10.98 -10.89
C ASP A 81 7.54 12.47 -11.26
N LYS A 82 6.46 13.22 -11.04
CA LYS A 82 6.39 14.66 -11.35
C LYS A 82 7.03 15.53 -10.25
N GLY A 83 8.09 15.03 -9.59
CA GLY A 83 8.72 15.72 -8.48
C GLY A 83 7.85 15.86 -7.24
N GLN A 84 6.77 15.06 -7.12
CA GLN A 84 5.98 15.00 -5.90
C GLN A 84 6.85 14.45 -4.76
N SER A 85 6.92 15.17 -3.63
CA SER A 85 7.77 14.82 -2.48
C SER A 85 7.27 13.61 -1.67
N PHE A 86 6.34 12.83 -2.21
CA PHE A 86 5.84 11.65 -1.52
C PHE A 86 6.92 10.56 -1.50
N ALA A 87 7.32 10.17 -0.29
CA ALA A 87 8.20 9.04 -0.06
C ALA A 87 7.65 8.27 1.15
N PRO A 88 7.56 6.93 1.08
CA PRO A 88 7.83 6.06 -0.08
C PRO A 88 6.72 6.08 -1.16
N LYS A 89 7.08 5.74 -2.41
CA LYS A 89 6.18 5.79 -3.58
C LYS A 89 6.23 4.52 -4.43
N LEU A 90 5.10 4.17 -5.04
CA LEU A 90 4.94 3.12 -6.04
C LEU A 90 4.59 3.77 -7.38
N VAL A 91 5.54 3.76 -8.32
CA VAL A 91 5.38 4.41 -9.62
C VAL A 91 4.67 3.47 -10.60
N GLN A 92 3.63 3.97 -11.27
CA GLN A 92 2.95 3.25 -12.36
C GLN A 92 3.81 3.24 -13.64
N PRO A 93 3.75 2.18 -14.46
CA PRO A 93 2.92 0.99 -14.30
C PRO A 93 3.36 0.10 -13.15
N ILE A 94 2.39 -0.37 -12.36
CA ILE A 94 2.65 -1.26 -11.22
C ILE A 94 3.15 -2.59 -11.78
N ASN A 95 4.27 -3.08 -11.25
CA ASN A 95 4.78 -4.41 -11.51
C ASN A 95 5.29 -5.02 -10.20
N ALA A 96 5.59 -6.32 -10.23
CA ALA A 96 6.03 -7.05 -9.04
C ALA A 96 7.27 -6.42 -8.38
N ARG A 97 8.27 -6.04 -9.18
CA ARG A 97 9.51 -5.43 -8.69
C ARG A 97 9.23 -4.12 -7.94
N HIS A 98 8.55 -3.17 -8.59
CA HIS A 98 8.24 -1.88 -7.97
C HIS A 98 7.35 -2.01 -6.74
N PHE A 99 6.39 -2.94 -6.77
CA PHE A 99 5.54 -3.23 -5.61
C PHE A 99 6.37 -3.68 -4.42
N PHE A 100 7.21 -4.72 -4.60
CA PHE A 100 8.02 -5.26 -3.51
C PHE A 100 9.09 -4.27 -3.03
N ASP A 101 9.74 -3.54 -3.93
CA ASP A 101 10.72 -2.51 -3.56
C ASP A 101 10.08 -1.40 -2.69
N ALA A 102 8.80 -1.06 -2.96
CA ALA A 102 8.06 -0.05 -2.22
C ALA A 102 7.61 -0.51 -0.83
N VAL A 103 7.43 -1.82 -0.59
CA VAL A 103 6.94 -2.35 0.69
C VAL A 103 8.01 -3.02 1.55
N ASP A 104 9.01 -3.67 0.96
CA ASP A 104 10.00 -4.46 1.69
C ASP A 104 10.93 -3.58 2.55
N ASN A 105 11.10 -2.31 2.18
CA ASN A 105 11.96 -1.35 2.89
C ASN A 105 11.22 -0.53 3.96
N LEU A 106 9.91 -0.77 4.16
CA LEU A 106 9.13 -0.01 5.13
C LEU A 106 9.46 -0.43 6.57
N PRO A 107 9.54 0.53 7.53
CA PRO A 107 9.65 0.23 8.95
C PRO A 107 8.27 -0.13 9.50
N VAL A 108 7.81 -1.34 9.18
CA VAL A 108 6.54 -1.95 9.63
C VAL A 108 6.76 -3.22 10.43
#